data_AF-A0A4Q7T3B5-F1
#
_entry.id   AF-A0A4Q7T3B5-F1
#
_cell.length_a   1.000
_cell.length_b   1.000
_cell.length_c   1.000
_cell.angle_alpha   90.00
_cell.angle_beta   90.00
_cell.angle_gamma   90.00
#
_symmetry.space_group_name_H-M   'P 1'
#
loop_
_entity.id
_entity.type
_entity.pdbx_description
1 polymer ?
#
loop_
_entity_poly.entity_id
_entity_poly.type
_entity_poly.pdbx_seq_one_letter_code
_entity_poly.pdbx_strand_id
1 'polypeptide(L)'
;MSGRPSLLMVMAAVATLSTVANAIAAAPASDLPQTRLGTAINQDLAKRDQSGAARNRALSLREQVARAAEERIKANARARQQETAAAAAAAASAAPGDKAIAPNAQYDDLARIYQAMKPARAALVLEQLDMDVQMQVAQRMRQRSTAMILAAMTPAGAADLSMSLARKTPRRRVVPPVPKPAAAVPAAAPIPGPAMQTAGR
;
A
#
# COMPACT_ATOMS: atom_id res chain seq x y z
N MET A 1 31.04 44.65 -3.75
CA MET A 1 29.80 44.93 -2.99
C MET A 1 28.80 45.52 -3.98
N SER A 2 27.92 44.67 -4.49
CA SER A 2 27.09 44.88 -5.67
C SER A 2 25.68 45.31 -5.27
N GLY A 3 25.34 46.59 -5.49
CA GLY A 3 23.98 47.09 -5.40
C GLY A 3 23.27 46.94 -6.75
N ARG A 4 22.16 46.20 -6.78
CA ARG A 4 21.25 46.11 -7.94
C ARG A 4 20.15 47.16 -7.78
N PRO A 5 19.93 48.09 -8.72
CA PRO A 5 18.74 48.92 -8.71
C PRO A 5 17.52 48.13 -9.18
N SER A 6 16.43 48.40 -8.48
CA SER A 6 15.13 47.76 -8.41
C SER A 6 14.29 47.82 -9.68
N LEU A 7 13.53 46.76 -9.89
CA LEU A 7 12.65 46.41 -11.01
C LEU A 7 11.28 47.13 -10.94
N LEU A 8 11.26 48.42 -10.58
CA LEU A 8 10.05 49.24 -10.42
C LEU A 8 9.99 50.46 -11.35
N MET A 9 10.66 50.41 -12.50
CA MET A 9 10.65 51.49 -13.50
C MET A 9 10.47 50.98 -14.93
N VAL A 10 9.48 50.11 -15.18
CA VAL A 10 9.03 49.76 -16.56
C VAL A 10 7.50 49.86 -16.72
N MET A 11 6.78 50.47 -15.76
CA MET A 11 5.39 50.90 -15.99
C MET A 11 5.33 52.23 -16.76
N ALA A 12 5.66 52.21 -18.04
CA ALA A 12 5.26 53.25 -19.00
C ALA A 12 5.75 52.92 -20.43
N ALA A 13 5.11 51.98 -21.13
CA ALA A 13 5.19 51.98 -22.59
C ALA A 13 4.08 51.13 -23.23
N VAL A 14 3.35 51.76 -24.16
CA VAL A 14 2.56 51.15 -25.24
C VAL A 14 1.17 50.62 -24.87
N ALA A 15 0.25 51.56 -24.63
CA ALA A 15 -1.14 51.41 -25.04
C ALA A 15 -1.30 52.09 -26.41
N THR A 16 -1.08 51.35 -27.51
CA THR A 16 -1.41 51.80 -28.86
C THR A 16 -2.57 50.97 -29.41
N LEU A 17 -3.67 51.69 -29.62
CA LEU A 17 -4.89 51.39 -30.37
C LEU A 17 -4.79 50.25 -31.37
N SER A 18 -5.71 49.28 -31.24
CA SER A 18 -6.23 48.50 -32.37
C SER A 18 -7.73 48.36 -32.23
N THR A 19 -8.42 49.48 -32.42
CA THR A 19 -9.86 49.52 -32.69
C THR A 19 -10.07 49.49 -34.20
N VAL A 20 -10.19 48.28 -34.76
CA VAL A 20 -10.83 48.09 -36.07
C VAL A 20 -11.96 47.09 -35.84
N ALA A 21 -13.18 47.62 -35.71
CA ALA A 21 -14.40 46.84 -35.84
C ALA A 21 -15.45 47.71 -36.51
N ASN A 22 -15.43 47.65 -37.84
CA ASN A 22 -16.50 47.90 -38.79
C ASN A 22 -17.81 48.46 -38.20
N ALA A 23 -17.93 49.79 -38.18
CA ALA A 23 -19.20 50.47 -37.95
C ALA A 23 -20.06 50.32 -39.21
N ILE A 24 -20.77 49.20 -39.32
CA ILE A 24 -21.90 49.08 -40.24
C ILE A 24 -22.96 50.03 -39.69
N ALA A 25 -23.14 51.15 -40.39
CA ALA A 25 -24.21 52.10 -40.13
C ALA A 25 -25.54 51.34 -40.02
N ALA A 26 -26.16 51.39 -38.86
CA ALA A 26 -27.57 51.06 -38.69
C ALA A 26 -28.38 52.14 -39.40
N ALA A 27 -28.52 51.99 -40.72
CA ALA A 27 -29.56 52.69 -41.46
C ALA A 27 -30.91 52.26 -40.86
N PRO A 28 -31.85 53.20 -40.60
CA PRO A 28 -33.19 52.81 -40.20
C PRO A 28 -33.76 51.97 -41.32
N ALA A 29 -34.19 50.75 -40.99
CA ALA A 29 -34.77 49.83 -41.95
C ALA A 29 -35.91 50.53 -42.70
N SER A 30 -35.73 50.69 -44.00
CA SER A 30 -36.75 51.19 -44.90
C SER A 30 -38.02 50.37 -44.71
N ASP A 31 -39.13 51.05 -44.47
CA ASP A 31 -40.47 50.46 -44.29
C ASP A 31 -40.94 49.86 -45.62
N LEU A 32 -40.39 48.69 -45.96
CA LEU A 32 -40.78 47.89 -47.11
C LEU A 32 -42.17 47.31 -46.82
N PRO A 33 -43.14 47.38 -47.75
CA PRO A 33 -44.47 46.83 -47.54
C PRO A 33 -44.36 45.36 -47.14
N GLN A 34 -44.86 45.02 -45.95
CA GLN A 34 -44.70 43.67 -45.39
C GLN A 34 -45.43 42.65 -46.26
N THR A 35 -44.67 41.97 -47.12
CA THR A 35 -45.17 40.86 -47.91
C THR A 35 -45.42 39.66 -47.00
N ARG A 36 -46.40 38.81 -47.34
CA ARG A 36 -46.69 37.58 -46.56
C ARG A 36 -45.44 36.72 -46.34
N LEU A 37 -44.57 36.63 -47.34
CA LEU A 37 -43.30 35.91 -47.25
C LEU A 37 -42.31 36.59 -46.29
N GLY A 38 -42.22 37.92 -46.29
CA GLY A 38 -41.42 38.67 -45.33
C GLY A 38 -41.88 38.44 -43.88
N THR A 39 -43.19 38.44 -43.62
CA THR A 39 -43.72 38.12 -42.28
C THR A 39 -43.38 36.71 -41.84
N ALA A 40 -43.44 35.72 -42.74
CA ALA A 40 -43.12 34.33 -42.44
C ALA A 40 -41.62 34.13 -42.12
N ILE A 41 -40.72 34.79 -42.86
CA ILE A 41 -39.27 34.76 -42.58
C ILE A 41 -38.98 35.39 -41.22
N ASN A 42 -39.54 36.57 -40.93
CA ASN A 42 -39.34 37.23 -39.64
C ASN A 42 -39.86 36.38 -38.47
N GLN A 43 -41.00 35.70 -38.65
CA GLN A 43 -41.52 34.76 -37.65
C GLN A 43 -40.60 33.55 -37.45
N ASP A 44 -40.02 32.99 -38.52
CA ASP A 44 -39.08 31.87 -38.42
C ASP A 44 -37.78 32.27 -37.73
N LEU A 45 -37.21 33.43 -38.09
CA LEU A 45 -36.04 33.99 -37.43
C LEU A 45 -36.32 34.24 -35.93
N ALA A 46 -37.45 34.87 -35.59
CA ALA A 46 -37.84 35.10 -34.20
C ALA A 46 -37.99 33.77 -33.41
N LYS A 47 -38.56 32.73 -34.02
CA LYS A 47 -38.66 31.40 -33.39
C LYS A 47 -37.27 30.77 -33.17
N ARG A 48 -36.37 30.88 -34.14
CA ARG A 48 -34.99 30.39 -34.01
C ARG A 48 -34.25 31.13 -32.91
N ASP A 49 -34.36 32.45 -32.85
CA ASP A 49 -33.73 33.28 -31.83
C ASP A 49 -34.24 32.94 -30.43
N GLN A 50 -35.56 32.76 -30.29
CA GLN A 50 -36.15 32.28 -29.03
C GLN A 50 -35.63 30.90 -28.63
N SER A 51 -35.50 29.97 -29.58
CA SER A 51 -34.94 28.63 -29.33
C SER A 51 -33.47 28.68 -28.92
N GLY A 52 -32.67 29.56 -29.54
CA GLY A 52 -31.27 29.79 -29.20
C GLY A 52 -31.12 30.39 -27.80
N ALA A 53 -31.91 31.42 -27.48
CA ALA A 53 -31.93 32.06 -26.18
C ALA A 53 -32.37 31.08 -25.06
N ALA A 54 -33.31 30.16 -25.35
CA ALA A 54 -33.70 29.12 -24.40
C ALA A 54 -32.55 28.13 -24.13
N ARG A 55 -31.85 27.67 -25.17
CA ARG A 55 -30.68 26.78 -25.05
C ARG A 55 -29.54 27.45 -24.28
N ASN A 56 -29.21 28.70 -24.61
CA ASN A 56 -28.14 29.44 -23.94
C ASN A 56 -28.43 29.63 -22.45
N ARG A 57 -29.69 29.92 -22.07
CA ARG A 57 -30.11 29.98 -20.66
C ARG A 57 -29.96 28.64 -19.96
N ALA A 58 -30.37 27.55 -20.60
CA ALA A 58 -30.23 26.20 -20.05
C ALA A 58 -28.75 25.81 -19.85
N LEU A 59 -27.88 26.15 -20.79
CA LEU A 59 -26.44 25.90 -20.69
C LEU A 59 -25.80 26.75 -19.59
N SER A 60 -26.14 28.03 -19.49
CA SER A 60 -25.64 28.91 -18.43
C SER A 60 -25.99 28.39 -17.04
N LEU A 61 -27.22 27.89 -16.85
CA LEU A 61 -27.63 27.29 -15.57
C LEU A 61 -26.83 26.02 -15.25
N ARG A 62 -26.63 25.14 -16.24
CA ARG A 62 -25.81 23.93 -16.07
C ARG A 62 -24.37 24.26 -15.71
N GLU A 63 -23.80 25.27 -16.36
CA GLU A 63 -22.44 25.72 -16.09
C GLU A 63 -22.31 26.29 -14.68
N GLN A 64 -23.27 27.08 -14.20
CA GLN A 64 -23.28 27.59 -12.83
C GLN A 64 -23.34 26.46 -11.79
N VAL A 65 -24.19 25.46 -12.01
CA VAL A 65 -24.28 24.28 -11.13
C VAL A 65 -22.98 23.47 -11.16
N ALA A 66 -22.37 23.28 -12.34
CA ALA A 66 -21.11 22.57 -12.48
C ALA A 66 -19.95 23.30 -11.77
N ARG A 67 -19.85 24.63 -11.92
CA ARG A 67 -18.84 25.45 -11.23
C ARG A 67 -18.98 25.36 -9.71
N ALA A 68 -20.19 25.45 -9.19
CA ALA A 68 -20.45 25.30 -7.75
C ALA A 68 -20.08 23.91 -7.23
N ALA A 69 -20.33 22.86 -8.02
CA ALA A 69 -19.92 21.50 -7.68
C ALA A 69 -18.39 21.33 -7.69
N GLU A 70 -17.71 21.92 -8.68
CA GLU A 70 -16.24 21.90 -8.79
C GLU A 70 -15.58 22.60 -7.60
N GLU A 71 -16.11 23.76 -7.19
CA GLU A 71 -15.61 24.49 -6.02
C GLU A 71 -15.76 23.66 -4.73
N ARG A 72 -16.90 22.98 -4.54
CA ARG A 72 -17.10 22.06 -3.41
C ARG A 72 -16.11 20.90 -3.42
N ILE A 73 -15.86 20.29 -4.58
CA ILE A 73 -14.89 19.21 -4.72
C ILE A 73 -13.48 19.72 -4.40
N LYS A 74 -13.09 20.89 -4.94
CA LYS A 74 -11.78 21.51 -4.65
C LYS A 74 -11.62 21.85 -3.17
N ALA A 75 -12.66 22.38 -2.52
CA ALA A 75 -12.65 22.65 -1.07
C ALA A 75 -12.46 21.36 -0.26
N ASN A 76 -13.22 20.31 -0.58
CA ASN A 76 -13.08 19.01 0.09
C ASN A 76 -11.71 18.37 -0.15
N ALA A 77 -11.16 18.49 -1.36
CA ALA A 77 -9.82 18.00 -1.68
C ALA A 77 -8.73 18.75 -0.90
N ARG A 78 -8.84 20.09 -0.80
CA ARG A 78 -7.92 20.91 0.02
C ARG A 78 -8.03 20.57 1.50
N ALA A 79 -9.24 20.39 2.03
CA ALA A 79 -9.45 19.97 3.42
C ALA A 79 -8.79 18.62 3.69
N ARG A 80 -9.02 17.61 2.83
CA ARG A 80 -8.35 16.30 2.94
C ARG A 80 -6.83 16.41 2.83
N GLN A 81 -6.30 17.24 1.93
CA GLN A 81 -4.86 17.47 1.82
C GLN A 81 -4.27 18.12 3.08
N GLN A 82 -5.02 19.04 3.71
CA GLN A 82 -4.60 19.65 4.97
C GLN A 82 -4.67 18.65 6.13
N GLU A 83 -5.70 17.80 6.19
CA GLU A 83 -5.81 16.73 7.18
C GLU A 83 -4.67 15.71 7.02
N THR A 84 -4.35 15.28 5.79
CA THR A 84 -3.24 14.36 5.56
C THR A 84 -1.89 15.01 5.84
N ALA A 85 -1.69 16.28 5.48
CA ALA A 85 -0.48 17.03 5.81
C ALA A 85 -0.33 17.24 7.32
N ALA A 86 -1.42 17.56 8.03
CA ALA A 86 -1.43 17.69 9.48
C ALA A 86 -1.17 16.34 10.17
N ALA A 87 -1.76 15.25 9.68
CA ALA A 87 -1.49 13.91 10.17
C ALA A 87 -0.04 13.48 9.92
N ALA A 88 0.52 13.80 8.75
CA ALA A 88 1.93 13.54 8.44
C ALA A 88 2.88 14.38 9.31
N ALA A 89 2.57 15.66 9.53
CA ALA A 89 3.33 16.53 10.41
C ALA A 89 3.24 16.05 11.88
N ALA A 90 2.06 15.64 12.33
CA ALA A 90 1.86 15.06 13.65
C ALA A 90 2.61 13.72 13.80
N ALA A 91 2.63 12.87 12.78
CA ALA A 91 3.39 11.62 12.76
C ALA A 91 4.91 11.85 12.73
N ALA A 92 5.38 12.94 12.10
CA ALA A 92 6.79 13.34 12.12
C ALA A 92 7.20 14.00 13.45
N SER A 93 6.26 14.65 14.14
CA SER A 93 6.49 15.34 15.42
C SER A 93 6.30 14.42 16.63
N ALA A 94 5.46 13.38 16.49
CA ALA A 94 5.42 12.26 17.40
C ALA A 94 6.73 11.50 17.21
N ALA A 95 7.59 11.50 18.23
CA ALA A 95 8.81 10.71 18.25
C ALA A 95 8.54 9.26 17.76
N PRO A 96 9.50 8.56 17.15
CA PRO A 96 9.30 7.23 16.52
C PRO A 96 8.81 6.10 17.44
N GLY A 97 8.42 6.37 18.68
CA GLY A 97 8.13 5.39 19.72
C GLY A 97 6.75 4.73 19.65
N ASP A 98 5.69 5.41 19.21
CA ASP A 98 4.33 4.97 19.60
C ASP A 98 3.36 4.56 18.47
N LYS A 99 3.75 4.65 17.19
CA LYS A 99 2.86 4.21 16.09
C LYS A 99 3.58 3.66 14.87
N ALA A 100 4.80 3.17 15.05
CA ALA A 100 5.31 2.13 14.18
C ALA A 100 4.91 0.79 14.81
N ILE A 101 3.76 0.23 14.41
CA ILE A 101 3.68 -1.23 14.33
C ILE A 101 4.66 -1.59 13.20
N ALA A 102 5.96 -1.53 13.53
CA ALA A 102 6.97 -2.16 12.73
C ALA A 102 6.53 -3.63 12.58
N PRO A 103 6.83 -4.30 11.45
CA PRO A 103 6.57 -5.74 11.33
C PRO A 103 7.07 -6.54 12.55
N ASN A 104 8.05 -5.98 13.27
CA ASN A 104 8.53 -6.40 14.58
C ASN A 104 7.44 -6.61 15.65
N ALA A 105 6.46 -5.73 15.79
CA ALA A 105 5.46 -5.79 16.85
C ALA A 105 4.50 -6.99 16.67
N GLN A 106 4.21 -7.37 15.42
CA GLN A 106 3.37 -8.53 15.13
C GLN A 106 4.05 -9.84 15.57
N TYR A 107 5.35 -9.98 15.32
CA TYR A 107 6.12 -11.14 15.77
C TYR A 107 6.32 -11.17 17.29
N ASP A 108 6.38 -10.02 17.94
CA ASP A 108 6.44 -9.92 19.41
C ASP A 108 5.15 -10.45 20.07
N ASP A 109 3.99 -10.12 19.49
CA ASP A 109 2.71 -10.64 19.97
C ASP A 109 2.57 -12.14 19.74
N LEU A 110 2.99 -12.64 18.56
CA LEU A 110 3.05 -14.09 18.30
C LEU A 110 3.97 -14.79 19.30
N ALA A 111 5.17 -14.25 19.55
CA ALA A 111 6.09 -14.80 20.54
C ALA A 111 5.47 -14.86 21.94
N ARG A 112 4.69 -13.85 22.34
CA ARG A 112 3.97 -13.85 23.63
C ARG A 112 2.91 -14.95 23.71
N ILE A 113 2.17 -15.19 22.63
CA ILE A 113 1.16 -16.25 22.56
C ILE A 113 1.81 -17.64 22.64
N TYR A 114 2.89 -17.88 21.88
CA TYR A 114 3.63 -19.15 21.94
C TYR A 114 4.30 -19.40 23.30
N GLN A 115 4.71 -18.35 24.00
CA GLN A 115 5.23 -18.45 25.37
C GLN A 115 4.15 -18.83 26.40
N ALA A 116 2.92 -18.36 26.21
CA ALA A 116 1.82 -18.60 27.13
C ALA A 116 1.19 -19.99 26.94
N MET A 117 1.39 -20.64 25.79
CA MET A 117 0.86 -21.98 25.54
C MET A 117 1.80 -23.10 26.03
N LYS A 118 1.26 -24.32 26.14
CA LYS A 118 2.03 -25.50 26.56
C LYS A 118 3.16 -25.81 25.54
N PRO A 119 4.42 -26.03 25.97
CA PRO A 119 5.56 -26.20 25.06
C PRO A 119 5.37 -27.29 24.00
N ALA A 120 4.77 -28.42 24.38
CA ALA A 120 4.47 -29.51 23.45
C ALA A 120 3.46 -29.13 22.36
N ARG A 121 2.47 -28.27 22.66
CA ARG A 121 1.54 -27.79 21.63
C ARG A 121 2.16 -26.68 20.78
N ALA A 122 2.95 -25.80 21.38
CA ALA A 122 3.70 -24.78 20.64
C ALA A 122 4.63 -25.41 19.61
N ALA A 123 5.35 -26.47 19.97
CA ALA A 123 6.26 -27.18 19.07
C ALA A 123 5.53 -27.69 17.81
N LEU A 124 4.39 -28.35 17.98
CA LEU A 124 3.59 -28.88 16.88
C LEU A 124 3.07 -27.80 15.94
N VAL A 125 2.65 -26.65 16.49
CA VAL A 125 2.14 -25.54 15.69
C VAL A 125 3.29 -24.82 15.00
N LEU A 126 4.38 -24.51 15.72
CA LEU A 126 5.53 -23.77 15.21
C LEU A 126 6.18 -24.51 14.02
N GLU A 127 6.28 -25.85 14.07
CA GLU A 127 6.85 -26.66 12.99
C GLU A 127 6.03 -26.61 11.68
N GLN A 128 4.73 -26.25 11.75
CA GLN A 128 3.87 -26.09 10.57
C GLN A 128 4.02 -24.74 9.89
N LEU A 129 4.62 -23.75 10.55
CA LEU A 129 4.82 -22.41 9.98
C LEU A 129 5.99 -22.41 8.99
N ASP A 130 6.04 -21.39 8.12
CA ASP A 130 7.20 -21.18 7.26
C ASP A 130 8.47 -20.92 8.09
N MET A 131 9.62 -21.40 7.60
CA MET A 131 10.91 -21.27 8.28
C MET A 131 11.26 -19.81 8.61
N ASP A 132 10.89 -18.86 7.75
CA ASP A 132 11.10 -17.43 8.02
C ASP A 132 10.33 -16.98 9.26
N VAL A 133 9.06 -17.38 9.38
CA VAL A 133 8.23 -17.01 10.52
C VAL A 133 8.69 -17.72 11.79
N GLN A 134 9.11 -18.99 11.70
CA GLN A 134 9.67 -19.72 12.83
C GLN A 134 10.88 -18.99 13.44
N MET A 135 11.79 -18.51 12.59
CA MET A 135 12.96 -17.76 13.04
C MET A 135 12.58 -16.42 13.68
N GLN A 136 11.69 -15.65 13.04
CA GLN A 136 11.28 -14.34 13.55
C GLN A 136 10.60 -14.47 14.92
N VAL A 137 9.71 -15.45 15.08
CA VAL A 137 9.05 -15.71 16.37
C VAL A 137 10.06 -16.20 17.40
N ALA A 138 10.90 -17.18 17.07
CA ALA A 138 11.88 -17.74 18.01
C ALA A 138 12.90 -16.70 18.51
N GLN A 139 13.31 -15.73 17.68
CA GLN A 139 14.21 -14.63 18.06
C GLN A 139 13.59 -13.66 19.06
N ARG A 140 12.25 -13.51 19.05
CA ARG A 140 11.51 -12.64 19.98
C ARG A 140 11.03 -13.37 21.23
N MET A 141 11.26 -14.67 21.30
CA MET A 141 10.90 -15.48 22.47
C MET A 141 11.98 -15.44 23.56
N ARG A 142 11.55 -15.64 24.81
CA ARG A 142 12.49 -15.81 25.93
C ARG A 142 13.29 -17.09 25.73
N GLN A 143 14.59 -17.04 25.99
CA GLN A 143 15.49 -18.18 25.80
C GLN A 143 15.00 -19.46 26.49
N ARG A 144 14.45 -19.34 27.70
CA ARG A 144 13.87 -20.48 28.45
C ARG A 144 12.67 -21.12 27.75
N SER A 145 11.74 -20.32 27.22
CA SER A 145 10.59 -20.85 26.48
C SER A 145 11.00 -21.49 25.17
N THR A 146 11.95 -20.88 24.44
CA THR A 146 12.47 -21.42 23.19
C THR A 146 13.13 -22.77 23.41
N ALA A 147 13.92 -22.92 24.47
CA ALA A 147 14.53 -24.21 24.82
C ALA A 147 13.50 -25.31 25.11
N MET A 148 12.45 -24.99 25.88
CA MET A 148 11.37 -25.94 26.20
C MET A 148 10.56 -26.36 24.97
N ILE A 149 10.40 -25.46 24.01
CA ILE A 149 9.69 -25.74 22.76
C ILE A 149 10.55 -26.57 21.82
N LEU A 150 11.83 -26.22 21.63
CA LEU A 150 12.79 -27.02 20.86
C LEU A 150 12.91 -28.45 21.40
N ALA A 151 12.89 -28.62 22.73
CA ALA A 151 12.92 -29.93 23.38
C ALA A 151 11.66 -30.79 23.09
N ALA A 152 10.55 -30.17 22.71
CA ALA A 152 9.30 -30.85 22.39
C ALA A 152 9.01 -30.94 20.87
N MET A 153 9.91 -30.43 20.02
CA MET A 153 9.84 -30.55 18.56
C MET A 153 10.40 -31.89 18.07
N THR A 154 10.22 -32.19 16.78
CA THR A 154 10.94 -33.31 16.16
C THR A 154 12.45 -33.03 16.14
N PRO A 155 13.32 -34.06 16.25
CA PRO A 155 14.77 -33.86 16.22
C PRO A 155 15.25 -33.16 14.94
N ALA A 156 14.60 -33.44 13.81
CA ALA A 156 14.90 -32.79 12.54
C ALA A 156 14.49 -31.31 12.54
N GLY A 157 13.26 -30.99 12.97
CA GLY A 157 12.77 -29.61 13.02
C GLY A 157 13.58 -28.73 13.99
N ALA A 158 13.95 -29.27 15.16
CA ALA A 158 14.79 -28.56 16.13
C ALA A 158 16.20 -28.27 15.58
N ALA A 159 16.80 -29.21 14.86
CA ALA A 159 18.11 -29.02 14.23
C ALA A 159 18.04 -27.97 13.10
N ASP A 160 17.02 -28.04 12.25
CA ASP A 160 16.81 -27.12 11.13
C ASP A 160 16.63 -25.68 11.63
N LEU A 161 15.74 -25.47 12.63
CA LEU A 161 15.52 -24.16 13.25
C LEU A 161 16.78 -23.64 13.95
N SER A 162 17.53 -24.51 14.64
CA SER A 162 18.77 -24.10 15.31
C SER A 162 19.85 -23.65 14.32
N MET A 163 19.98 -24.35 13.18
CA MET A 163 20.90 -23.97 12.12
C MET A 163 20.49 -22.67 11.42
N SER A 164 19.19 -22.47 11.19
CA SER A 164 18.67 -21.26 10.54
C SER A 164 18.85 -20.03 11.44
N LEU A 165 18.61 -20.17 12.76
CA LEU A 165 18.89 -19.13 13.75
C LEU A 165 20.38 -18.78 13.83
N ALA A 166 21.27 -19.77 13.79
CA ALA A 166 22.71 -19.55 13.79
C ALA A 166 23.20 -18.80 12.53
N ARG A 167 22.60 -19.10 11.37
CA ARG A 167 22.97 -18.49 10.09
C ARG A 167 22.24 -17.17 9.81
N LYS A 168 21.20 -16.83 10.58
CA LYS A 168 20.30 -15.69 10.36
C LYS A 168 19.64 -15.70 8.96
N THR A 169 19.49 -16.87 8.35
CA THR A 169 18.88 -17.05 7.02
C THR A 169 18.04 -18.33 6.99
N PRO A 170 16.85 -18.31 6.35
CA PRO A 170 15.99 -19.47 6.27
C PRO A 170 16.67 -20.54 5.41
N ARG A 171 16.74 -21.77 5.90
CA ARG A 171 17.09 -22.91 5.05
C ARG A 171 15.81 -23.57 4.56
N ARG A 172 15.63 -23.57 3.24
CA ARG A 172 14.61 -24.38 2.58
C ARG A 172 15.03 -25.85 2.65
N ARG A 173 14.15 -26.67 3.22
CA ARG A 173 14.36 -28.11 3.35
C ARG A 173 14.52 -28.74 1.96
N VAL A 174 15.66 -29.39 1.71
CA VAL A 174 15.75 -30.49 0.75
C VAL A 174 15.70 -31.75 1.61
N VAL A 175 14.61 -32.51 1.52
CA VAL A 175 14.43 -33.74 2.29
C VAL A 175 15.10 -34.89 1.52
N PRO A 176 16.26 -35.42 1.93
CA PRO A 176 16.63 -36.77 1.49
C PRO A 176 15.66 -37.77 2.15
N PRO A 177 15.17 -38.79 1.41
CA PRO A 177 14.25 -39.78 1.94
C PRO A 177 14.95 -40.55 3.07
N VAL A 178 14.35 -40.54 4.26
CA VAL A 178 14.85 -41.32 5.40
C VAL A 178 14.52 -42.80 5.16
N PRO A 179 15.50 -43.73 5.19
CA PRO A 179 15.20 -45.15 5.17
C PRO A 179 14.47 -45.55 6.47
N LYS A 180 13.39 -46.33 6.32
CA LYS A 180 12.61 -46.91 7.42
C LYS A 180 13.53 -47.76 8.32
N PRO A 181 13.41 -47.68 9.66
CA PRO A 181 14.09 -48.63 10.54
C PRO A 181 13.29 -49.94 10.53
N ALA A 182 13.88 -51.02 10.02
CA ALA A 182 13.33 -52.36 10.13
C ALA A 182 14.44 -53.36 10.47
N ALA A 183 14.10 -54.25 11.40
CA ALA A 183 14.86 -55.39 11.92
C ALA A 183 16.00 -55.01 12.87
N ALA A 184 15.72 -54.90 14.17
CA ALA A 184 15.61 -56.03 15.11
C ALA A 184 16.91 -56.83 15.20
N VAL A 185 17.65 -56.56 16.26
CA VAL A 185 18.73 -57.37 16.79
C VAL A 185 18.12 -58.71 17.26
N PRO A 186 18.62 -59.88 16.85
CA PRO A 186 18.46 -61.08 17.65
C PRO A 186 19.65 -61.22 18.60
N ALA A 187 19.28 -61.44 19.85
CA ALA A 187 20.14 -61.68 20.98
C ALA A 187 20.92 -63.00 20.87
N ALA A 188 22.09 -63.01 21.52
CA ALA A 188 22.62 -64.07 22.38
C ALA A 188 22.74 -65.51 21.85
N ALA A 189 24.00 -65.98 21.76
CA ALA A 189 24.37 -67.33 22.18
C ALA A 189 25.83 -67.32 22.71
N PRO A 190 26.18 -68.21 23.65
CA PRO A 190 27.21 -67.96 24.67
C PRO A 190 28.63 -68.39 24.29
N ILE A 191 29.58 -67.81 25.01
CA ILE A 191 31.01 -68.15 25.05
C ILE A 191 31.17 -69.56 25.65
N PRO A 192 31.82 -70.54 24.99
CA PRO A 192 32.34 -71.72 25.66
C PRO A 192 33.70 -71.39 26.31
N GLY A 193 33.81 -71.64 27.61
CA GLY A 193 35.02 -71.46 28.40
C GLY A 193 36.15 -72.43 28.05
N PRO A 194 37.35 -72.24 28.65
CA PRO A 194 38.57 -72.93 28.23
C PRO A 194 38.64 -74.35 28.79
N ALA A 195 38.81 -75.34 27.90
CA ALA A 195 39.23 -76.68 28.30
C ALA A 195 40.75 -76.78 28.18
N MET A 196 41.39 -77.03 29.32
CA MET A 196 42.79 -77.46 29.39
C MET A 196 42.95 -78.89 28.83
N GLN A 197 44.20 -79.19 28.44
CA GLN A 197 44.91 -80.48 28.48
C GLN A 197 45.23 -81.24 27.18
N THR A 198 46.55 -81.37 27.01
CA THR A 198 47.34 -82.61 26.80
C THR A 198 47.69 -83.11 25.39
N ALA A 199 49.01 -83.24 25.22
CA ALA A 199 49.76 -84.36 24.65
C ALA A 199 50.09 -84.39 23.14
N GLY A 200 51.40 -84.25 22.87
CA GLY A 200 52.16 -85.14 21.98
C GLY A 200 52.26 -84.73 20.51
N ARG A 201 53.43 -84.24 20.08
CA ARG A 201 54.56 -85.05 19.60
C ARG A 201 55.77 -84.16 19.34
#